data_AF-A0A3P5ZPR4-F1
#
_entry.id   AF-A0A3P5ZPR4-F1
#
_cell.length_a   1.000
_cell.length_b   1.000
_cell.length_c   1.000
_cell.angle_alpha   90.00
_cell.angle_beta   90.00
_cell.angle_gamma   90.00
#
_symmetry.space_group_name_H-M   'P 1'
#
loop_
_entity.id
_entity.type
_entity.pdbx_description
1 polymer ?
#
loop_
_entity_poly.entity_id
_entity_poly.type
_entity_poly.pdbx_seq_one_letter_code
_entity_poly.pdbx_strand_id
1 'polypeptide(L)'
;MDTVHLISSSLFIQSKGRRYTYNSISSVKSLQKRTVLSVSSVLTSQGGDMILPEGTCNDLNFTFDFKSYMIRKAESVNAALDVSVPLLKPLTIQEAMRYSLLRGGKRVRPLLCIAANTPLIAACELVGGDEATAMSAACAVEMIHVSSLIHDDLPCMDNADVRRGKPTNHKVFGEGLAVLTGDALLALAFENMTVVSSGLVSPERTVRAVIELAKTIGTKGLVAGQVIDLSSEGLNPEVAGIERLEFIHLHKTAALLEAAAVIGVIMGGGTDEEMEKLRKYARCIGLLFQVVDDILDVTKSTEELGKSTGKDAIAGKLTYPEALLGLEKWRELAEKLSRKAKEQLLGFDSDKVAPLVALASYIASRNN
;
A
#
# COMPACT_ATOMS: atom_id res chain seq x y z
N MET A 1 50.25 36.11 5.28
CA MET A 1 50.49 35.23 6.43
C MET A 1 49.29 35.35 7.33
N ASP A 2 48.46 34.32 7.26
CA ASP A 2 47.17 34.17 7.89
C ASP A 2 47.27 34.09 9.41
N THR A 3 46.45 34.85 10.13
CA THR A 3 45.67 34.36 11.27
C THR A 3 44.65 35.43 11.67
N VAL A 4 43.36 35.21 11.40
CA VAL A 4 42.28 35.96 12.05
C VAL A 4 41.45 34.95 12.83
N HIS A 5 41.63 34.98 14.15
CA HIS A 5 40.75 34.34 15.12
C HIS A 5 39.38 35.02 15.08
N LEU A 6 38.33 34.26 14.78
CA LEU A 6 36.95 34.70 15.02
C LEU A 6 36.49 34.15 16.37
N ILE A 7 36.26 35.09 17.28
CA ILE A 7 35.79 34.91 18.65
C ILE A 7 34.29 34.58 18.63
N SER A 8 33.93 33.57 19.42
CA SER A 8 32.57 33.17 19.75
C SER A 8 31.84 34.28 20.52
N SER A 9 30.78 34.82 19.94
CA SER A 9 29.84 35.72 20.63
C SER A 9 28.60 34.94 21.05
N SER A 10 28.53 34.63 22.34
CA SER A 10 27.33 34.19 23.04
C SER A 10 26.30 35.31 23.07
N LEU A 11 25.09 35.06 22.57
CA LEU A 11 23.93 35.91 22.85
C LEU A 11 22.94 35.12 23.72
N PHE A 12 23.03 35.36 25.02
CA PHE A 12 22.01 35.02 26.00
C PHE A 12 20.77 35.89 25.75
N ILE A 13 19.63 35.28 25.45
CA ILE A 13 18.32 35.91 25.60
C ILE A 13 17.57 35.15 26.70
N GLN A 14 17.45 35.79 27.85
CA GLN A 14 16.48 35.43 28.88
C GLN A 14 15.07 35.74 28.38
N SER A 15 14.18 34.75 28.36
CA SER A 15 12.74 35.00 28.38
C SER A 15 12.02 34.04 29.32
N LYS A 16 11.64 34.61 30.48
CA LYS A 16 10.52 34.29 31.38
C LYS A 16 9.88 32.91 31.25
N GLY A 17 10.09 32.09 32.29
CA GLY A 17 9.39 30.83 32.49
C GLY A 17 7.87 31.01 32.59
N ARG A 18 7.16 30.27 31.73
CA ARG A 18 5.81 29.77 32.02
C ARG A 18 5.94 28.28 32.34
N ARG A 19 5.68 27.92 33.59
CA ARG A 19 5.44 26.52 33.98
C ARG A 19 4.16 26.08 33.29
N TYR A 20 4.28 25.20 32.30
CA TYR A 20 3.16 24.38 31.88
C TYR A 20 3.06 23.22 32.86
N THR A 21 2.07 23.29 33.74
CA THR A 21 1.66 22.17 34.60
C THR A 21 1.11 21.06 33.71
N TYR A 22 1.82 19.93 33.65
CA TYR A 22 1.27 18.68 33.13
C TYR A 22 0.16 18.22 34.07
N ASN A 23 -1.09 18.49 33.71
CA ASN A 23 -2.22 17.82 34.33
C ASN A 23 -2.21 16.37 33.86
N SER A 24 -1.95 15.46 34.80
CA SER A 24 -2.03 14.02 34.63
C SER A 24 -3.41 13.63 34.09
N ILE A 25 -3.44 13.08 32.88
CA ILE A 25 -4.66 12.47 32.32
C ILE A 25 -4.89 11.15 33.08
N SER A 26 -5.81 11.21 34.01
CA SER A 26 -6.39 10.06 34.71
C SER A 26 -7.34 9.26 33.80
N SER A 27 -6.85 8.72 32.69
CA SER A 27 -7.69 7.87 31.81
C SER A 27 -7.04 6.59 31.26
N VAL A 28 -5.80 6.27 31.64
CA VAL A 28 -5.15 5.01 31.19
C VAL A 28 -5.83 3.78 31.84
N LYS A 29 -6.49 3.93 32.99
CA LYS A 29 -7.26 2.85 33.65
C LYS A 29 -8.71 2.71 33.16
N SER A 30 -9.27 3.68 32.43
CA SER A 30 -10.66 3.60 31.92
C SER A 30 -10.78 2.97 30.53
N LEU A 31 -9.65 2.78 29.82
CA LEU A 31 -9.61 2.11 28.51
C LEU A 31 -9.52 0.58 28.62
N GLN A 32 -9.04 0.03 29.75
CA GLN A 32 -8.94 -1.42 29.96
C GLN A 32 -10.28 -2.11 30.31
N LYS A 33 -11.37 -1.35 30.56
CA LYS A 33 -12.66 -1.92 31.01
C LYS A 33 -13.77 -1.99 29.95
N ARG A 34 -13.51 -1.61 28.69
CA ARG A 34 -14.55 -1.56 27.63
C ARG A 34 -14.40 -2.53 26.47
N THR A 35 -13.42 -3.43 26.49
CA THR A 35 -13.24 -4.45 25.45
C THR A 35 -13.47 -5.86 26.00
N VAL A 36 -14.71 -6.13 26.38
CA VAL A 36 -15.26 -7.49 26.42
C VAL A 36 -16.66 -7.40 25.82
N LEU A 37 -16.75 -7.41 24.49
CA LEU A 37 -18.00 -7.67 23.78
C LEU A 37 -17.90 -9.09 23.23
N SER A 38 -18.65 -9.98 23.87
CA SER A 38 -18.76 -11.39 23.51
C SER A 38 -19.35 -11.55 22.12
N VAL A 39 -18.64 -12.30 21.28
CA VAL A 39 -19.09 -12.78 19.97
C VAL A 39 -20.19 -13.82 20.19
N SER A 40 -21.45 -13.42 20.31
CA SER A 40 -22.56 -14.40 20.36
C SER A 40 -23.96 -13.89 19.97
N SER A 41 -24.12 -12.76 19.30
CA SER A 41 -25.47 -12.20 19.07
C SER A 41 -25.80 -11.70 17.67
N VAL A 42 -25.15 -12.22 16.61
CA VAL A 42 -25.54 -11.90 15.22
C VAL A 42 -25.66 -13.17 14.38
N LEU A 43 -26.49 -14.10 14.83
CA LEU A 43 -26.98 -15.21 14.01
C LEU A 43 -28.41 -15.53 14.44
N THR A 44 -29.39 -14.81 13.86
CA THR A 44 -30.77 -15.30 13.76
C THR A 44 -31.53 -14.46 12.71
N SER A 45 -32.32 -15.18 11.90
CA SER A 45 -33.31 -14.74 10.90
C SER A 45 -32.78 -14.20 9.55
N GLN A 46 -32.73 -15.06 8.53
CA GLN A 46 -33.88 -15.33 7.66
C GLN A 46 -33.54 -16.52 6.74
N GLY A 47 -34.40 -17.54 6.78
CA GLY A 47 -34.26 -18.76 5.99
C GLY A 47 -34.85 -18.62 4.59
N GLY A 48 -34.24 -19.34 3.66
CA GLY A 48 -34.79 -19.69 2.36
C GLY A 48 -34.14 -21.01 1.95
N ASP A 49 -34.96 -22.07 1.88
CA ASP A 49 -34.55 -23.44 1.60
C ASP A 49 -33.85 -23.56 0.23
N MET A 50 -32.67 -24.21 0.21
CA MET A 50 -32.16 -24.87 -0.99
C MET A 50 -31.66 -26.26 -0.62
N ILE A 51 -32.29 -27.24 -1.26
CA ILE A 51 -32.07 -28.68 -1.14
C ILE A 51 -30.65 -29.02 -1.62
N LEU A 52 -29.88 -29.70 -0.77
CA LEU A 52 -28.56 -30.27 -1.11
C LEU A 52 -28.74 -31.56 -1.92
N PRO A 53 -28.01 -31.79 -3.02
CA PRO A 53 -27.88 -33.12 -3.60
C PRO A 53 -26.85 -33.93 -2.81
N GLU A 54 -27.26 -35.10 -2.33
CA GLU A 54 -26.37 -36.12 -1.78
C GLU A 54 -25.43 -36.64 -2.87
N GLY A 55 -24.13 -36.60 -2.59
CA GLY A 55 -23.08 -37.16 -3.44
C GLY A 55 -21.77 -37.22 -2.68
N THR A 56 -21.46 -38.40 -2.14
CA THR A 56 -20.23 -38.72 -1.42
C THR A 56 -18.98 -38.66 -2.33
N CYS A 57 -18.00 -37.83 -1.99
CA CYS A 57 -16.59 -38.18 -2.12
C CYS A 57 -15.75 -37.29 -1.18
N ASN A 58 -14.98 -37.93 -0.31
CA ASN A 58 -14.04 -37.31 0.62
C ASN A 58 -12.83 -36.75 -0.15
N ASP A 59 -12.69 -35.43 -0.18
CA ASP A 59 -11.41 -34.75 -0.38
C ASP A 59 -11.45 -33.42 0.39
N LEU A 60 -11.01 -33.45 1.66
CA LEU A 60 -10.81 -32.25 2.48
C LEU A 60 -9.53 -31.52 2.04
N ASN A 61 -9.53 -30.95 0.83
CA ASN A 61 -8.58 -29.91 0.45
C ASN A 61 -9.00 -28.61 1.15
N PHE A 62 -8.41 -28.34 2.32
CA PHE A 62 -8.54 -27.05 3.00
C PHE A 62 -7.93 -25.95 2.11
N THR A 63 -8.75 -25.40 1.21
CA THR A 63 -8.36 -24.28 0.37
C THR A 63 -8.43 -23.03 1.24
N PHE A 64 -7.30 -22.36 1.47
CA PHE A 64 -7.25 -21.11 2.22
C PHE A 64 -8.24 -20.09 1.63
N ASP A 65 -9.23 -19.64 2.43
CA ASP A 65 -10.22 -18.66 1.99
C ASP A 65 -9.62 -17.25 1.90
N PHE A 66 -8.90 -17.03 0.79
CA PHE A 66 -8.18 -15.81 0.50
C PHE A 66 -9.12 -14.61 0.36
N LYS A 67 -10.31 -14.81 -0.21
CA LYS A 67 -11.28 -13.74 -0.40
C LYS A 67 -11.75 -13.18 0.94
N SER A 68 -12.15 -14.05 1.86
CA SER A 68 -12.55 -13.61 3.20
C SER A 68 -11.37 -13.04 3.99
N TYR A 69 -10.16 -13.59 3.83
CA TYR A 69 -8.95 -13.01 4.43
C TYR A 69 -8.73 -11.56 3.97
N MET A 70 -8.73 -11.30 2.66
CA MET A 70 -8.57 -9.96 2.10
C MET A 70 -9.63 -8.98 2.60
N ILE A 71 -10.90 -9.40 2.61
CA ILE A 71 -12.01 -8.55 3.07
C ILE A 71 -11.78 -8.12 4.51
N ARG A 72 -11.48 -9.06 5.41
CA ARG A 72 -11.23 -8.79 6.84
C ARG A 72 -10.04 -7.87 7.03
N LYS A 73 -8.88 -8.19 6.45
CA LYS A 73 -7.66 -7.37 6.61
C LYS A 73 -7.87 -5.95 6.15
N ALA A 74 -8.56 -5.81 5.03
CA ALA A 74 -8.78 -4.50 4.47
C ALA A 74 -9.85 -3.72 5.29
N GLU A 75 -10.83 -4.38 5.91
CA GLU A 75 -11.74 -3.77 6.89
C GLU A 75 -11.00 -3.25 8.12
N SER A 76 -10.07 -4.04 8.68
CA SER A 76 -9.20 -3.61 9.77
C SER A 76 -8.39 -2.37 9.40
N VAL A 77 -7.76 -2.37 8.22
CA VAL A 77 -6.96 -1.22 7.75
C VAL A 77 -7.84 0.01 7.56
N ASN A 78 -9.04 -0.11 6.98
CA ASN A 78 -9.95 1.03 6.85
C ASN A 78 -10.38 1.60 8.19
N ALA A 79 -10.69 0.74 9.16
CA ALA A 79 -11.06 1.18 10.50
C ALA A 79 -9.89 1.92 11.17
N ALA A 80 -8.67 1.42 11.02
CA ALA A 80 -7.47 2.07 11.54
C ALA A 80 -7.17 3.41 10.85
N LEU A 81 -7.31 3.50 9.52
CA LEU A 81 -7.17 4.74 8.76
C LEU A 81 -8.21 5.79 9.15
N ASP A 82 -9.45 5.36 9.40
CA ASP A 82 -10.53 6.26 9.82
C ASP A 82 -10.21 6.93 11.16
N VAL A 83 -9.63 6.17 12.10
CA VAL A 83 -9.16 6.67 13.39
C VAL A 83 -7.91 7.56 13.24
N SER A 84 -7.03 7.24 12.30
CA SER A 84 -5.74 7.93 12.11
C SER A 84 -5.88 9.34 11.52
N VAL A 85 -7.03 9.66 10.90
CA VAL A 85 -7.29 10.98 10.30
C VAL A 85 -8.57 11.59 10.88
N PRO A 86 -8.58 12.03 12.16
CA PRO A 86 -9.77 12.57 12.78
C PRO A 86 -10.17 13.93 12.18
N LEU A 87 -11.48 14.24 12.16
CA LEU A 87 -11.98 15.55 11.75
C LEU A 87 -11.71 16.61 12.83
N LEU A 88 -10.52 17.20 12.75
CA LEU A 88 -10.05 18.28 13.61
C LEU A 88 -9.86 19.59 12.81
N LYS A 89 -9.88 20.74 13.49
CA LYS A 89 -9.59 22.02 12.82
C LYS A 89 -8.10 22.08 12.40
N PRO A 90 -7.76 22.65 11.22
CA PRO A 90 -8.68 23.16 10.20
C PRO A 90 -9.39 22.02 9.45
N LEU A 91 -10.72 22.07 9.36
CA LEU A 91 -11.52 20.96 8.83
C LEU A 91 -11.22 20.68 7.36
N THR A 92 -10.92 21.71 6.57
CA THR A 92 -10.77 21.61 5.11
C THR A 92 -9.68 20.61 4.70
N ILE A 93 -8.51 20.62 5.36
CA ILE A 93 -7.44 19.66 5.03
C ILE A 93 -7.81 18.24 5.49
N GLN A 94 -8.46 18.10 6.65
CA GLN A 94 -8.89 16.79 7.15
C GLN A 94 -9.96 16.18 6.26
N GLU A 95 -10.91 16.98 5.78
CA GLU A 95 -11.92 16.56 4.80
C GLU A 95 -11.29 16.12 3.48
N ALA A 96 -10.28 16.85 2.98
CA ALA A 96 -9.57 16.50 1.75
C ALA A 96 -8.75 15.21 1.91
N MET A 97 -8.04 15.02 3.03
CA MET A 97 -7.30 13.79 3.34
C MET A 97 -8.25 12.59 3.40
N ARG A 98 -9.33 12.72 4.20
CA ARG A 98 -10.34 11.66 4.35
C ARG A 98 -11.09 11.37 3.06
N TYR A 99 -11.31 12.38 2.21
CA TYR A 99 -11.95 12.21 0.90
C TYR A 99 -11.21 11.19 0.05
N SER A 100 -9.89 11.33 -0.11
CA SER A 100 -9.10 10.43 -0.94
C SER A 100 -8.79 9.10 -0.23
N LEU A 101 -8.53 9.15 1.07
CA LEU A 101 -8.08 8.01 1.86
C LEU A 101 -9.20 7.01 2.17
N LEU A 102 -10.37 7.51 2.60
CA LEU A 102 -11.44 6.67 3.14
C LEU A 102 -12.57 6.38 2.15
N ARG A 103 -12.68 7.14 1.05
CA ARG A 103 -13.70 6.86 0.03
C ARG A 103 -13.27 5.68 -0.83
N GLY A 104 -13.62 4.48 -0.39
CA GLY A 104 -13.71 3.28 -1.22
C GLY A 104 -14.96 3.33 -2.11
N GLY A 105 -14.79 3.13 -3.42
CA GLY A 105 -15.87 2.77 -4.32
C GLY A 105 -16.28 1.30 -4.12
N LYS A 106 -17.49 0.93 -4.55
CA LYS A 106 -17.87 -0.49 -4.59
C LYS A 106 -16.93 -1.19 -5.58
N ARG A 107 -16.35 -2.30 -5.13
CA ARG A 107 -15.29 -3.12 -5.75
C ARG A 107 -13.89 -2.71 -5.29
N VAL A 108 -13.48 -3.36 -4.20
CA VAL A 108 -12.09 -3.67 -3.84
C VAL A 108 -11.21 -2.41 -3.81
N ARG A 109 -10.98 -1.89 -2.58
CA ARG A 109 -9.83 -1.02 -2.24
C ARG A 109 -8.68 -1.36 -3.18
N PRO A 110 -8.06 -0.39 -3.89
CA PRO A 110 -7.27 -0.66 -5.08
C PRO A 110 -6.46 -1.91 -4.89
N LEU A 111 -6.37 -2.75 -5.91
CA LEU A 111 -5.65 -3.99 -5.75
C LEU A 111 -4.22 -3.76 -5.23
N LEU A 112 -3.63 -2.58 -5.45
CA LEU A 112 -2.40 -2.11 -4.82
C LEU A 112 -2.49 -1.86 -3.30
N CYS A 113 -3.56 -1.29 -2.76
CA CYS A 113 -3.82 -1.21 -1.31
C CYS A 113 -3.85 -2.60 -0.68
N ILE A 114 -4.60 -3.52 -1.28
CA ILE A 114 -4.67 -4.91 -0.80
C ILE A 114 -3.32 -5.60 -1.02
N ALA A 115 -2.70 -5.44 -2.18
CA ALA A 115 -1.42 -6.05 -2.52
C ALA A 115 -0.26 -5.46 -1.73
N ALA A 116 -0.36 -4.26 -1.16
CA ALA A 116 0.64 -3.67 -0.27
C ALA A 116 0.40 -4.09 1.19
N ASN A 117 -0.85 -3.99 1.67
CA ASN A 117 -1.17 -4.27 3.07
C ASN A 117 -1.22 -5.78 3.39
N THR A 118 -1.66 -6.61 2.45
CA THR A 118 -1.72 -8.06 2.60
C THR A 118 -0.34 -8.65 2.86
N PRO A 119 0.70 -8.41 2.04
CA PRO A 119 2.02 -8.96 2.31
C PRO A 119 2.68 -8.31 3.52
N LEU A 120 2.36 -7.07 3.88
CA LEU A 120 2.86 -6.46 5.12
C LEU A 120 2.33 -7.21 6.35
N ILE A 121 1.00 -7.33 6.48
CA ILE A 121 0.38 -8.00 7.62
C ILE A 121 0.73 -9.49 7.62
N ALA A 122 0.65 -10.16 6.46
CA ALA A 122 1.00 -11.56 6.34
C ALA A 122 2.49 -11.82 6.63
N ALA A 123 3.41 -10.95 6.18
CA ALA A 123 4.84 -11.11 6.51
C ALA A 123 5.12 -10.86 8.00
N CYS A 124 4.41 -9.92 8.63
CA CYS A 124 4.48 -9.73 10.08
C CYS A 124 4.00 -10.98 10.84
N GLU A 125 2.84 -11.52 10.48
CA GLU A 125 2.27 -12.75 11.05
C GLU A 125 3.19 -13.97 10.79
N LEU A 126 3.79 -14.03 9.60
CA LEU A 126 4.69 -15.10 9.17
C LEU A 126 5.89 -15.26 10.10
N VAL A 127 6.51 -14.14 10.49
CA VAL A 127 7.71 -14.13 11.34
C VAL A 127 7.39 -14.02 12.84
N GLY A 128 6.10 -14.16 13.21
CA GLY A 128 5.67 -14.27 14.60
C GLY A 128 5.13 -12.99 15.25
N GLY A 129 5.03 -11.89 14.50
CA GLY A 129 4.29 -10.70 14.93
C GLY A 129 2.78 -10.90 14.85
N ASP A 130 2.04 -9.88 15.30
CA ASP A 130 0.58 -9.84 15.20
C ASP A 130 0.09 -8.70 14.30
N GLU A 131 -1.20 -8.74 13.94
CA GLU A 131 -1.82 -7.70 13.11
C GLU A 131 -1.75 -6.30 13.74
N ALA A 132 -1.85 -6.21 15.07
CA ALA A 132 -1.82 -4.93 15.79
C ALA A 132 -0.46 -4.24 15.65
N THR A 133 0.61 -5.01 15.68
CA THR A 133 2.00 -4.60 15.46
C THR A 133 2.17 -4.03 14.04
N ALA A 134 1.57 -4.68 13.05
CA ALA A 134 1.64 -4.26 11.65
C ALA A 134 0.74 -3.06 11.29
N MET A 135 -0.34 -2.82 12.05
CA MET A 135 -1.43 -1.93 11.62
C MET A 135 -0.99 -0.47 11.39
N SER A 136 -0.13 0.05 12.27
CA SER A 136 0.40 1.42 12.12
C SER A 136 1.20 1.59 10.81
N ALA A 137 1.96 0.57 10.44
CA ALA A 137 2.73 0.54 9.21
C ALA A 137 1.87 0.32 7.96
N ALA A 138 0.85 -0.55 8.05
CA ALA A 138 -0.15 -0.72 7.00
C ALA A 138 -0.86 0.61 6.67
N CYS A 139 -1.28 1.34 7.71
CA CYS A 139 -1.86 2.66 7.52
C CYS A 139 -0.90 3.65 6.86
N ALA A 140 0.37 3.66 7.29
CA ALA A 140 1.39 4.55 6.74
C ALA A 140 1.67 4.26 5.24
N VAL A 141 1.76 2.99 4.85
CA VAL A 141 1.93 2.59 3.46
C VAL A 141 0.73 3.03 2.62
N GLU A 142 -0.50 2.85 3.11
CA GLU A 142 -1.70 3.31 2.39
C GLU A 142 -1.78 4.84 2.30
N MET A 143 -1.38 5.58 3.35
CA MET A 143 -1.32 7.04 3.32
C MET A 143 -0.35 7.54 2.23
N ILE A 144 0.82 6.90 2.11
CA ILE A 144 1.79 7.20 1.04
C ILE A 144 1.23 6.85 -0.34
N HIS A 145 0.59 5.69 -0.47
CA HIS A 145 -0.05 5.29 -1.72
C HIS A 145 -1.11 6.32 -2.15
N VAL A 146 -1.97 6.75 -1.23
CA VAL A 146 -3.01 7.74 -1.53
C VAL A 146 -2.40 9.12 -1.79
N SER A 147 -1.35 9.52 -1.06
CA SER A 147 -0.60 10.74 -1.34
C SER A 147 -0.08 10.76 -2.77
N SER A 148 0.55 9.67 -3.22
CA SER A 148 1.10 9.60 -4.58
C SER A 148 0.01 9.71 -5.63
N LEU A 149 -1.16 9.09 -5.42
CA LEU A 149 -2.31 9.20 -6.33
C LEU A 149 -2.87 10.62 -6.40
N ILE A 150 -2.98 11.33 -5.27
CA ILE A 150 -3.47 12.72 -5.25
C ILE A 150 -2.56 13.63 -6.08
N HIS A 151 -1.24 13.46 -5.96
CA HIS A 151 -0.27 14.24 -6.72
C HIS A 151 -0.24 13.83 -8.20
N ASP A 152 -0.26 12.53 -8.50
CA ASP A 152 -0.33 11.97 -9.86
C ASP A 152 -1.57 12.50 -10.62
N ASP A 153 -2.70 12.71 -9.94
CA ASP A 153 -3.94 13.24 -10.52
C ASP A 153 -3.91 14.74 -10.85
N LEU A 154 -2.88 15.51 -10.44
CA LEU A 154 -2.85 16.98 -10.64
C LEU A 154 -2.76 17.38 -12.12
N PRO A 155 -3.21 18.60 -12.50
CA PRO A 155 -3.13 19.09 -13.88
C PRO A 155 -1.72 19.13 -14.48
N CYS A 156 -0.68 19.29 -13.66
CA CYS A 156 0.72 19.27 -14.10
C CYS A 156 1.33 17.86 -14.16
N MET A 157 0.54 16.82 -13.90
CA MET A 157 0.90 15.41 -13.93
C MET A 157 -0.07 14.71 -14.91
N ASP A 158 -0.85 13.70 -14.49
CA ASP A 158 -1.78 12.99 -15.38
C ASP A 158 -3.05 13.80 -15.72
N ASN A 159 -3.30 14.92 -15.04
CA ASN A 159 -4.50 15.76 -15.22
C ASN A 159 -5.82 14.96 -15.20
N ALA A 160 -5.93 14.02 -14.26
CA ALA A 160 -7.06 13.11 -14.20
C ALA A 160 -8.29 13.76 -13.56
N ASP A 161 -9.45 13.69 -14.22
CA ASP A 161 -10.70 14.22 -13.67
C ASP A 161 -11.37 13.27 -12.65
N VAL A 162 -11.15 11.96 -12.80
CA VAL A 162 -11.86 10.91 -12.03
C VAL A 162 -10.89 9.83 -11.54
N ARG A 163 -11.00 9.47 -10.26
CA ARG A 163 -10.28 8.38 -9.60
C ARG A 163 -11.25 7.56 -8.74
N ARG A 164 -11.18 6.23 -8.85
CA ARG A 164 -12.07 5.27 -8.12
C ARG A 164 -13.57 5.59 -8.30
N GLY A 165 -13.96 6.01 -9.52
CA GLY A 165 -15.35 6.35 -9.87
C GLY A 165 -15.87 7.67 -9.28
N LYS A 166 -14.99 8.53 -8.75
CA LYS A 166 -15.34 9.84 -8.17
C LYS A 166 -14.41 10.93 -8.70
N PRO A 167 -14.80 12.21 -8.65
CA PRO A 167 -13.91 13.31 -9.00
C PRO A 167 -12.60 13.25 -8.20
N THR A 168 -11.48 13.55 -8.85
CA THR A 168 -10.18 13.61 -8.18
C THR A 168 -10.12 14.72 -7.12
N ASN A 169 -9.15 14.64 -6.22
CA ASN A 169 -9.05 15.57 -5.10
C ASN A 169 -9.01 17.03 -5.57
N HIS A 170 -8.19 17.32 -6.59
CA HIS A 170 -8.05 18.68 -7.12
C HIS A 170 -9.33 19.20 -7.78
N LYS A 171 -10.20 18.33 -8.31
CA LYS A 171 -11.51 18.75 -8.84
C LYS A 171 -12.51 19.14 -7.75
N VAL A 172 -12.40 18.54 -6.56
CA VAL A 172 -13.30 18.83 -5.45
C VAL A 172 -12.81 20.01 -4.61
N PHE A 173 -11.49 20.06 -4.37
CA PHE A 173 -10.90 20.97 -3.38
C PHE A 173 -9.96 22.03 -3.99
N GLY A 174 -9.69 21.96 -5.29
CA GLY A 174 -8.71 22.80 -5.97
C GLY A 174 -7.28 22.27 -5.86
N GLU A 175 -6.42 22.72 -6.77
CA GLU A 175 -5.03 22.26 -6.90
C GLU A 175 -4.19 22.54 -5.66
N GLY A 176 -4.26 23.76 -5.12
CA GLY A 176 -3.46 24.15 -3.95
C GLY A 176 -3.76 23.29 -2.72
N LEU A 177 -5.02 22.92 -2.50
CA LEU A 177 -5.36 22.02 -1.39
C LEU A 177 -4.99 20.57 -1.69
N ALA A 178 -5.09 20.12 -2.94
CA ALA A 178 -4.67 18.77 -3.32
C ALA A 178 -3.17 18.55 -3.09
N VAL A 179 -2.32 19.52 -3.44
CA VAL A 179 -0.87 19.49 -3.13
C VAL A 179 -0.65 19.31 -1.63
N LEU A 180 -1.23 20.19 -0.81
CA LEU A 180 -1.10 20.15 0.64
C LEU A 180 -1.68 18.86 1.26
N THR A 181 -2.71 18.28 0.64
CA THR A 181 -3.33 17.03 1.10
C THR A 181 -2.38 15.85 0.93
N GLY A 182 -1.70 15.76 -0.22
CA GLY A 182 -0.66 14.75 -0.41
C GLY A 182 0.48 14.94 0.61
N ASP A 183 1.00 16.16 0.74
CA ASP A 183 2.09 16.47 1.68
C ASP A 183 1.73 16.11 3.13
N ALA A 184 0.50 16.42 3.55
CA ALA A 184 0.01 16.08 4.89
C ALA A 184 -0.13 14.57 5.11
N LEU A 185 -0.60 13.81 4.11
CA LEU A 185 -0.67 12.34 4.19
C LEU A 185 0.72 11.72 4.25
N LEU A 186 1.67 12.25 3.49
CA LEU A 186 3.07 11.82 3.53
C LEU A 186 3.68 12.03 4.93
N ALA A 187 3.50 13.22 5.51
CA ALA A 187 3.95 13.52 6.86
C ALA A 187 3.27 12.62 7.91
N LEU A 188 1.95 12.46 7.80
CA LEU A 188 1.15 11.64 8.70
C LEU A 188 1.55 10.16 8.64
N ALA A 189 1.99 9.64 7.49
CA ALA A 189 2.46 8.27 7.39
C ALA A 189 3.62 7.98 8.36
N PHE A 190 4.61 8.88 8.43
CA PHE A 190 5.75 8.75 9.34
C PHE A 190 5.36 8.97 10.80
N GLU A 191 4.49 9.95 11.08
CA GLU A 191 3.96 10.18 12.42
C GLU A 191 3.17 8.96 12.91
N ASN A 192 2.27 8.43 12.09
CA ASN A 192 1.44 7.28 12.43
C ASN A 192 2.29 6.04 12.70
N MET A 193 3.27 5.76 11.86
CA MET A 193 4.18 4.62 12.04
C MET A 193 5.00 4.74 13.32
N THR A 194 5.36 5.95 13.77
CA THR A 194 6.22 6.15 14.95
C THR A 194 5.44 6.29 16.26
N VAL A 195 4.32 7.01 16.25
CA VAL A 195 3.52 7.30 17.44
C VAL A 195 2.61 6.12 17.80
N VAL A 196 1.92 5.53 16.82
CA VAL A 196 0.94 4.46 17.08
C VAL A 196 1.62 3.12 17.39
N SER A 197 2.82 2.89 16.86
CA SER A 197 3.60 1.69 17.20
C SER A 197 4.28 1.77 18.57
N SER A 198 4.25 2.92 19.24
CA SER A 198 4.92 3.14 20.52
C SER A 198 4.40 2.17 21.59
N GLY A 199 5.30 1.33 22.10
CA GLY A 199 4.99 0.32 23.11
C GLY A 199 4.52 -1.03 22.55
N LEU A 200 4.25 -1.13 21.25
CA LEU A 200 3.99 -2.39 20.53
C LEU A 200 5.27 -2.91 19.84
N VAL A 201 6.07 -1.99 19.30
CA VAL A 201 7.31 -2.27 18.57
C VAL A 201 8.48 -1.55 19.24
N SER A 202 9.67 -2.16 19.19
CA SER A 202 10.86 -1.52 19.74
C SER A 202 11.29 -0.32 18.89
N PRO A 203 11.83 0.76 19.47
CA PRO A 203 12.25 1.94 18.73
C PRO A 203 13.20 1.63 17.56
N GLU A 204 14.10 0.66 17.73
CA GLU A 204 15.06 0.25 16.70
C GLU A 204 14.35 -0.32 15.46
N ARG A 205 13.31 -1.15 15.68
CA ARG A 205 12.51 -1.72 14.59
C ARG A 205 11.67 -0.65 13.90
N THR A 206 11.05 0.24 14.67
CA THR A 206 10.30 1.38 14.13
C THR A 206 11.18 2.29 13.27
N VAL A 207 12.38 2.65 13.74
CA VAL A 207 13.34 3.45 12.96
C VAL A 207 13.78 2.70 11.70
N ARG A 208 14.04 1.40 11.78
CA ARG A 208 14.39 0.57 10.61
C ARG A 208 13.27 0.57 9.56
N ALA A 209 12.01 0.42 9.99
CA ALA A 209 10.84 0.48 9.11
C ALA A 209 10.68 1.87 8.45
N VAL A 210 10.88 2.95 9.21
CA VAL A 210 10.85 4.33 8.69
C VAL A 210 11.94 4.54 7.63
N ILE A 211 13.17 4.05 7.88
CA ILE A 211 14.27 4.13 6.90
C ILE A 211 13.92 3.37 5.61
N GLU A 212 13.34 2.18 5.72
CA GLU A 212 12.90 1.39 4.56
C GLU A 212 11.83 2.13 3.74
N LEU A 213 10.84 2.70 4.42
CA LEU A 213 9.77 3.46 3.77
C LEU A 213 10.31 4.73 3.10
N ALA A 214 11.17 5.48 3.79
CA ALA A 214 11.77 6.71 3.28
C ALA A 214 12.64 6.47 2.03
N LYS A 215 13.41 5.38 2.01
CA LYS A 215 14.19 4.98 0.82
C LYS A 215 13.28 4.68 -0.38
N THR A 216 12.14 4.05 -0.13
CA THR A 216 11.18 3.65 -1.14
C THR A 216 10.44 4.82 -1.76
N ILE A 217 10.11 5.86 -1.00
CA ILE A 217 9.42 7.05 -1.56
C ILE A 217 10.36 7.96 -2.34
N GLY A 218 11.66 7.95 -2.02
CA GLY A 218 12.61 8.95 -2.49
C GLY A 218 13.09 8.77 -3.93
N THR A 219 14.23 9.39 -4.25
CA THR A 219 14.83 9.45 -5.59
C THR A 219 15.40 8.12 -6.10
N LYS A 220 15.19 7.02 -5.36
CA LYS A 220 15.57 5.66 -5.75
C LYS A 220 14.37 4.70 -5.79
N GLY A 221 13.16 5.20 -5.58
CA GLY A 221 11.93 4.41 -5.59
C GLY A 221 10.81 5.15 -6.31
N LEU A 222 9.66 5.36 -5.65
CA LEU A 222 8.43 5.90 -6.25
C LEU A 222 8.68 7.16 -7.08
N VAL A 223 9.36 8.16 -6.53
CA VAL A 223 9.64 9.41 -7.25
C VAL A 223 10.54 9.19 -8.47
N ALA A 224 11.52 8.27 -8.40
CA ALA A 224 12.34 7.94 -9.56
C ALA A 224 11.49 7.33 -10.69
N GLY A 225 10.59 6.40 -10.33
CA GLY A 225 9.63 5.83 -11.27
C GLY A 225 8.76 6.89 -11.93
N GLN A 226 8.21 7.82 -11.13
CA GLN A 226 7.36 8.89 -11.63
C GLN A 226 8.11 9.86 -12.56
N VAL A 227 9.35 10.23 -12.25
CA VAL A 227 10.15 11.10 -13.12
C VAL A 227 10.44 10.44 -14.46
N ILE A 228 10.78 9.15 -14.45
CA ILE A 228 10.99 8.41 -15.69
C ILE A 228 9.68 8.25 -16.47
N ASP A 229 8.55 8.00 -15.80
CA ASP A 229 7.22 7.93 -16.42
C ASP A 229 6.90 9.23 -17.19
N LEU A 230 6.94 10.38 -16.50
CA LEU A 230 6.66 11.70 -17.09
C LEU A 230 7.62 12.05 -18.24
N SER A 231 8.92 11.79 -18.07
CA SER A 231 9.91 12.06 -19.14
C SER A 231 9.82 11.10 -20.33
N SER A 232 8.96 10.08 -20.24
CA SER A 232 8.71 9.13 -21.30
C SER A 232 7.41 9.39 -22.08
N GLU A 233 6.58 10.32 -21.63
CA GLU A 233 5.34 10.68 -22.31
C GLU A 233 5.63 11.16 -23.74
N GLY A 234 4.92 10.57 -24.71
CA GLY A 234 5.09 10.89 -26.13
C GLY A 234 6.31 10.24 -26.80
N LEU A 235 7.11 9.44 -26.08
CA LEU A 235 8.14 8.61 -26.72
C LEU A 235 7.50 7.41 -27.41
N ASN A 236 8.06 7.01 -28.56
CA ASN A 236 7.67 5.77 -29.21
C ASN A 236 8.14 4.56 -28.34
N PRO A 237 7.24 3.61 -27.97
CA PRO A 237 7.62 2.42 -27.22
C PRO A 237 8.77 1.59 -27.81
N GLU A 238 8.90 1.54 -29.13
CA GLU A 238 10.00 0.86 -29.83
C GLU A 238 11.35 1.55 -29.57
N VAL A 239 11.35 2.85 -29.30
CA VAL A 239 12.54 3.66 -29.02
C VAL A 239 12.87 3.70 -27.53
N ALA A 240 11.84 3.71 -26.67
CA ALA A 240 12.03 3.74 -25.22
C ALA A 240 12.63 2.44 -24.65
N GLY A 241 12.33 1.31 -25.29
CA GLY A 241 12.87 -0.01 -24.93
C GLY A 241 12.22 -0.62 -23.68
N ILE A 242 12.27 -1.96 -23.61
CA ILE A 242 11.67 -2.75 -22.51
C ILE A 242 12.29 -2.40 -21.15
N GLU A 243 13.60 -2.14 -21.10
CA GLU A 243 14.32 -1.83 -19.85
C GLU A 243 13.77 -0.59 -19.14
N ARG A 244 13.36 0.43 -19.92
CA ARG A 244 12.82 1.67 -19.37
C ARG A 244 11.41 1.46 -18.79
N LEU A 245 10.61 0.63 -19.45
CA LEU A 245 9.28 0.27 -18.97
C LEU A 245 9.36 -0.60 -17.71
N GLU A 246 10.25 -1.59 -17.70
CA GLU A 246 10.56 -2.38 -16.50
C GLU A 246 11.02 -1.47 -15.35
N PHE A 247 11.85 -0.45 -15.63
CA PHE A 247 12.25 0.53 -14.63
C PHE A 247 11.05 1.27 -14.04
N ILE A 248 10.14 1.80 -14.87
CA ILE A 248 8.93 2.49 -14.42
C ILE A 248 8.11 1.56 -13.52
N HIS A 249 7.85 0.34 -13.96
CA HIS A 249 7.03 -0.62 -13.22
C HIS A 249 7.65 -1.06 -11.89
N LEU A 250 8.96 -1.29 -11.87
CA LEU A 250 9.70 -1.59 -10.65
C LEU A 250 9.58 -0.46 -9.64
N HIS A 251 9.70 0.79 -10.09
CA HIS A 251 9.81 1.93 -9.19
C HIS A 251 8.46 2.54 -8.81
N LYS A 252 7.48 2.62 -9.71
CA LYS A 252 6.15 3.20 -9.46
C LYS A 252 5.22 2.23 -8.73
N THR A 253 5.36 0.93 -8.97
CA THR A 253 4.45 -0.11 -8.44
C THR A 253 5.17 -1.06 -7.49
N ALA A 254 6.19 -1.78 -7.96
CA ALA A 254 6.79 -2.87 -7.18
C ALA A 254 7.52 -2.38 -5.92
N ALA A 255 8.15 -1.20 -5.96
CA ALA A 255 8.92 -0.65 -4.85
C ALA A 255 8.10 -0.50 -3.56
N LEU A 256 6.85 -0.03 -3.66
CA LEU A 256 5.99 0.10 -2.48
C LEU A 256 5.54 -1.25 -1.94
N LEU A 257 5.33 -2.25 -2.80
CA LEU A 257 5.01 -3.62 -2.39
C LEU A 257 6.22 -4.29 -1.70
N GLU A 258 7.42 -4.08 -2.23
CA GLU A 258 8.68 -4.51 -1.62
C GLU A 258 8.83 -3.92 -0.22
N ALA A 259 8.66 -2.61 -0.10
CA ALA A 259 8.73 -1.95 1.19
C ALA A 259 7.68 -2.47 2.15
N ALA A 260 6.44 -2.67 1.69
CA ALA A 260 5.36 -3.15 2.55
C ALA A 260 5.67 -4.55 3.11
N ALA A 261 6.12 -5.49 2.26
CA ALA A 261 6.51 -6.83 2.72
C ALA A 261 7.69 -6.78 3.71
N VAL A 262 8.73 -6.00 3.41
CA VAL A 262 9.92 -5.86 4.26
C VAL A 262 9.58 -5.21 5.59
N ILE A 263 8.78 -4.13 5.57
CA ILE A 263 8.30 -3.48 6.79
C ILE A 263 7.49 -4.47 7.61
N GLY A 264 6.66 -5.32 7.00
CA GLY A 264 5.97 -6.42 7.67
C GLY A 264 6.93 -7.30 8.48
N VAL A 265 8.00 -7.77 7.85
CA VAL A 265 9.04 -8.57 8.51
C VAL A 265 9.73 -7.79 9.64
N ILE A 266 10.07 -6.53 9.42
CA ILE A 266 10.72 -5.67 10.44
C ILE A 266 9.81 -5.51 11.66
N MET A 267 8.53 -5.19 11.44
CA MET A 267 7.56 -5.00 12.53
C MET A 267 7.35 -6.31 13.29
N GLY A 268 7.24 -7.44 12.59
CA GLY A 268 7.12 -8.77 13.18
C GLY A 268 8.36 -9.28 13.90
N GLY A 269 9.52 -8.63 13.73
CA GLY A 269 10.77 -9.04 14.38
C GLY A 269 11.51 -10.17 13.66
N GLY A 270 11.27 -10.34 12.36
CA GLY A 270 11.97 -11.34 11.55
C GLY A 270 13.43 -10.98 11.26
N THR A 271 14.14 -11.97 10.76
CA THR A 271 15.57 -11.94 10.45
C THR A 271 15.86 -11.26 9.11
N ASP A 272 17.12 -10.89 8.89
CA ASP A 272 17.56 -10.29 7.62
C ASP A 272 17.42 -11.25 6.43
N GLU A 273 17.54 -12.57 6.65
CA GLU A 273 17.30 -13.57 5.62
C GLU A 273 15.83 -13.60 5.20
N GLU A 274 14.92 -13.58 6.18
CA GLU A 274 13.47 -13.55 5.92
C GLU A 274 13.08 -12.26 5.20
N MET A 275 13.63 -11.12 5.60
CA MET A 275 13.43 -9.85 4.89
C MET A 275 13.84 -9.93 3.42
N GLU A 276 14.99 -10.51 3.11
CA GLU A 276 15.48 -10.59 1.73
C GLU A 276 14.66 -11.57 0.88
N LYS A 277 14.20 -12.69 1.46
CA LYS A 277 13.24 -13.59 0.81
C LYS A 277 11.94 -12.87 0.50
N LEU A 278 11.38 -12.13 1.47
CA LEU A 278 10.12 -11.41 1.29
C LEU A 278 10.26 -10.21 0.34
N ARG A 279 11.42 -9.56 0.28
CA ARG A 279 11.74 -8.54 -0.73
C ARG A 279 11.71 -9.12 -2.14
N LYS A 280 12.37 -10.26 -2.37
CA LYS A 280 12.36 -10.95 -3.67
C LYS A 280 10.97 -11.43 -4.04
N TYR A 281 10.21 -11.96 -3.09
CA TYR A 281 8.81 -12.32 -3.27
C TYR A 281 7.98 -11.11 -3.74
N ALA A 282 8.07 -10.00 -3.00
CA ALA A 282 7.33 -8.77 -3.25
C ALA A 282 7.67 -8.14 -4.62
N ARG A 283 8.95 -8.17 -5.00
CA ARG A 283 9.39 -7.76 -6.34
C ARG A 283 8.71 -8.58 -7.44
N CYS A 284 8.67 -9.90 -7.28
CA CYS A 284 8.05 -10.79 -8.26
C CYS A 284 6.55 -10.52 -8.39
N ILE A 285 5.82 -10.36 -7.26
CA ILE A 285 4.39 -10.07 -7.31
C ILE A 285 4.08 -8.67 -7.85
N GLY A 286 4.95 -7.68 -7.60
CA GLY A 286 4.77 -6.32 -8.12
C GLY A 286 4.95 -6.23 -9.63
N LEU A 287 5.97 -6.94 -10.16
CA LEU A 287 6.12 -7.11 -11.61
C LEU A 287 4.94 -7.89 -12.19
N LEU A 288 4.55 -9.00 -11.56
CA LEU A 288 3.42 -9.82 -11.99
C LEU A 288 2.13 -9.02 -12.07
N PHE A 289 1.88 -8.17 -11.07
CA PHE A 289 0.70 -7.31 -11.03
C PHE A 289 0.59 -6.45 -12.27
N GLN A 290 1.70 -5.83 -12.67
CA GLN A 290 1.75 -4.92 -13.80
C GLN A 290 1.63 -5.66 -15.13
N VAL A 291 2.38 -6.76 -15.29
CA VAL A 291 2.25 -7.67 -16.44
C VAL A 291 0.80 -8.09 -16.65
N VAL A 292 0.08 -8.45 -15.57
CA VAL A 292 -1.33 -8.80 -15.66
C VAL A 292 -2.22 -7.58 -15.92
N ASP A 293 -1.93 -6.40 -15.37
CA ASP A 293 -2.71 -5.18 -15.67
C ASP A 293 -2.64 -4.83 -17.15
N ASP A 294 -1.45 -4.94 -17.74
CA ASP A 294 -1.22 -4.64 -19.15
C ASP A 294 -1.88 -5.69 -20.06
N ILE A 295 -1.82 -6.98 -19.70
CA ILE A 295 -2.60 -8.03 -20.39
C ILE A 295 -4.10 -7.70 -20.33
N LEU A 296 -4.62 -7.31 -19.17
CA LEU A 296 -6.03 -7.01 -18.98
C LEU A 296 -6.46 -5.79 -19.78
N ASP A 297 -5.66 -4.73 -19.83
CA ASP A 297 -5.97 -3.50 -20.58
C ASP A 297 -6.11 -3.75 -22.09
N VAL A 298 -5.34 -4.72 -22.63
CA VAL A 298 -5.40 -5.11 -24.05
C VAL A 298 -6.52 -6.13 -24.32
N THR A 299 -6.81 -7.04 -23.38
CA THR A 299 -7.71 -8.19 -23.63
C THR A 299 -9.16 -7.99 -23.20
N LYS A 300 -9.46 -7.02 -22.31
CA LYS A 300 -10.79 -6.83 -21.73
C LYS A 300 -11.44 -5.54 -22.18
N SER A 301 -12.77 -5.52 -22.20
CA SER A 301 -13.51 -4.31 -22.57
C SER A 301 -13.52 -3.27 -21.44
N THR A 302 -13.79 -2.01 -21.78
CA THR A 302 -13.96 -0.92 -20.80
C THR A 302 -15.02 -1.26 -19.73
N GLU A 303 -16.10 -1.92 -20.13
CA GLU A 303 -17.18 -2.35 -19.25
C GLU A 303 -16.74 -3.42 -18.24
N GLU A 304 -15.79 -4.28 -18.62
CA GLU A 304 -15.29 -5.36 -17.77
C GLU A 304 -14.25 -4.87 -16.74
N LEU A 305 -13.41 -3.90 -17.11
CA LEU A 305 -12.36 -3.36 -16.23
C LEU A 305 -12.86 -2.20 -15.34
N GLY A 306 -13.96 -1.53 -15.70
CA GLY A 306 -14.46 -0.37 -14.95
C GLY A 306 -13.54 0.86 -15.02
N LYS A 307 -12.54 0.85 -15.91
CA LYS A 307 -11.70 1.98 -16.33
C LYS A 307 -11.81 2.11 -17.85
N SER A 308 -11.71 3.32 -18.38
CA SER A 308 -11.66 3.56 -19.84
C SER A 308 -10.41 2.90 -20.43
N THR A 309 -10.60 1.89 -21.27
CA THR A 309 -9.49 1.22 -22.00
C THR A 309 -8.84 2.19 -22.99
N GLY A 310 -7.54 2.05 -23.23
CA GLY A 310 -6.81 2.92 -24.17
C GLY A 310 -6.47 4.31 -23.66
N LYS A 311 -6.71 4.60 -22.36
CA LYS A 311 -6.26 5.85 -21.72
C LYS A 311 -4.75 6.06 -21.85
N ASP A 312 -4.00 5.00 -21.67
CA ASP A 312 -2.54 5.06 -21.74
C ASP A 312 -2.06 5.36 -23.17
N ALA A 313 -2.75 4.83 -24.19
CA ALA A 313 -2.50 5.17 -25.59
C ALA A 313 -2.85 6.64 -25.91
N ILE A 314 -3.96 7.16 -25.37
CA ILE A 314 -4.37 8.57 -25.53
C ILE A 314 -3.40 9.52 -24.82
N ALA A 315 -2.91 9.13 -23.64
CA ALA A 315 -1.93 9.89 -22.86
C ALA A 315 -0.49 9.72 -23.39
N GLY A 316 -0.26 8.90 -24.41
CA GLY A 316 1.07 8.63 -24.94
C GLY A 316 2.00 7.97 -23.91
N LYS A 317 1.45 7.23 -22.94
CA LYS A 317 2.21 6.49 -21.94
C LYS A 317 2.85 5.26 -22.57
N LEU A 318 4.04 4.93 -22.08
CA LEU A 318 4.69 3.67 -22.40
C LEU A 318 3.94 2.55 -21.69
N THR A 319 3.16 1.80 -22.44
CA THR A 319 2.67 0.48 -22.03
C THR A 319 3.44 -0.58 -22.80
N TYR A 320 3.35 -1.83 -22.36
CA TYR A 320 3.94 -2.91 -23.14
C TYR A 320 3.19 -3.05 -24.46
N PRO A 321 3.84 -2.82 -25.60
CA PRO A 321 3.17 -2.96 -26.88
C PRO A 321 2.87 -4.43 -27.14
N GLU A 322 1.67 -4.70 -27.62
CA GLU A 322 1.30 -5.99 -28.21
C GLU A 322 2.35 -6.45 -29.25
N ALA A 323 2.97 -5.47 -29.93
CA ALA A 323 4.00 -5.64 -30.95
C ALA A 323 5.38 -6.13 -30.46
N LEU A 324 5.75 -5.97 -29.18
CA LEU A 324 7.13 -6.26 -28.72
C LEU A 324 7.38 -7.73 -28.34
N LEU A 325 6.37 -8.41 -27.77
CA LEU A 325 6.53 -9.77 -27.22
C LEU A 325 5.42 -10.75 -27.64
N GLY A 326 4.20 -10.28 -27.90
CA GLY A 326 3.01 -11.10 -28.17
C GLY A 326 2.41 -11.73 -26.90
N LEU A 327 1.07 -11.82 -26.85
CA LEU A 327 0.27 -12.22 -25.67
C LEU A 327 0.75 -13.51 -24.97
N GLU A 328 1.27 -14.47 -25.73
CA GLU A 328 1.74 -15.74 -25.17
C GLU A 328 2.98 -15.55 -24.28
N LYS A 329 3.94 -14.73 -24.69
CA LYS A 329 5.14 -14.44 -23.88
C LYS A 329 4.78 -13.66 -22.61
N TRP A 330 3.74 -12.84 -22.66
CA TRP A 330 3.19 -12.14 -21.50
C TRP A 330 2.65 -13.12 -20.45
N ARG A 331 1.93 -14.15 -20.90
CA ARG A 331 1.43 -15.23 -20.03
C ARG A 331 2.58 -16.07 -19.46
N GLU A 332 3.55 -16.46 -20.29
CA GLU A 332 4.75 -17.17 -19.82
C GLU A 332 5.53 -16.37 -18.77
N LEU A 333 5.67 -15.05 -18.96
CA LEU A 333 6.31 -14.16 -17.99
C LEU A 333 5.52 -14.09 -16.68
N ALA A 334 4.20 -13.96 -16.74
CA ALA A 334 3.33 -13.97 -15.57
C ALA A 334 3.46 -15.28 -14.78
N GLU A 335 3.42 -16.43 -15.45
CA GLU A 335 3.60 -17.74 -14.82
C GLU A 335 4.99 -17.87 -14.18
N LYS A 336 6.04 -17.44 -14.89
CA LYS A 336 7.42 -17.43 -14.38
C LYS A 336 7.57 -16.57 -13.13
N LEU A 337 6.97 -15.38 -13.11
CA LEU A 337 7.00 -14.48 -11.95
C LEU A 337 6.22 -15.06 -10.77
N SER A 338 5.03 -15.64 -11.02
CA SER A 338 4.23 -16.31 -9.99
C SER A 338 4.99 -17.48 -9.36
N ARG A 339 5.65 -18.32 -10.18
CA ARG A 339 6.49 -19.42 -9.69
C ARG A 339 7.68 -18.91 -8.88
N LYS A 340 8.43 -17.93 -9.38
CA LYS A 340 9.57 -17.33 -8.66
C LYS A 340 9.15 -16.73 -7.32
N ALA A 341 7.99 -16.08 -7.25
CA ALA A 341 7.44 -15.57 -6.00
C ALA A 341 7.24 -16.73 -5.00
N LYS A 342 6.54 -17.79 -5.41
CA LYS A 342 6.28 -18.96 -4.55
C LYS A 342 7.55 -19.66 -4.10
N GLU A 343 8.59 -19.72 -4.93
CA GLU A 343 9.91 -20.27 -4.56
C GLU A 343 10.56 -19.51 -3.39
N GLN A 344 10.35 -18.19 -3.27
CA GLN A 344 10.88 -17.41 -2.15
C GLN A 344 10.20 -17.70 -0.82
N LEU A 345 9.02 -18.33 -0.85
CA LEU A 345 8.27 -18.72 0.34
C LEU A 345 8.64 -20.12 0.85
N LEU A 346 9.55 -20.82 0.17
CA LEU A 346 10.04 -22.12 0.62
C LEU A 346 10.86 -22.00 1.91
N GLY A 347 10.64 -22.93 2.84
CA GLY A 347 11.32 -22.98 4.13
C GLY A 347 10.64 -22.18 5.24
N PHE A 348 9.57 -21.45 4.94
CA PHE A 348 8.67 -20.91 5.94
C PHE A 348 7.59 -21.92 6.34
N ASP A 349 6.91 -21.67 7.47
CA ASP A 349 5.78 -22.47 7.94
C ASP A 349 4.63 -22.48 6.91
N SER A 350 4.15 -23.67 6.53
CA SER A 350 3.18 -23.89 5.46
C SER A 350 1.84 -23.20 5.71
N ASP A 351 1.38 -23.16 6.95
CA ASP A 351 0.09 -22.57 7.31
C ASP A 351 0.20 -21.04 7.30
N LYS A 352 1.34 -20.51 7.73
CA LYS A 352 1.59 -19.07 7.77
C LYS A 352 1.87 -18.46 6.40
N VAL A 353 2.39 -19.20 5.42
CA VAL A 353 2.62 -18.68 4.05
C VAL A 353 1.37 -18.69 3.18
N ALA A 354 0.30 -19.40 3.58
CA ALA A 354 -0.91 -19.55 2.79
C ALA A 354 -1.48 -18.21 2.24
N PRO A 355 -1.54 -17.11 3.02
CA PRO A 355 -1.99 -15.81 2.50
C PRO A 355 -1.12 -15.27 1.37
N LEU A 356 0.20 -15.42 1.44
CA LEU A 356 1.16 -14.93 0.44
C LEU A 356 1.12 -15.79 -0.83
N VAL A 357 1.00 -17.12 -0.70
CA VAL A 357 0.83 -18.02 -1.84
C VAL A 357 -0.49 -17.73 -2.56
N ALA A 358 -1.55 -17.51 -1.79
CA ALA A 358 -2.86 -17.18 -2.34
C ALA A 358 -2.87 -15.80 -3.01
N LEU A 359 -2.18 -14.80 -2.46
CA LEU A 359 -2.02 -13.49 -3.10
C LEU A 359 -1.32 -13.59 -4.46
N ALA A 360 -0.19 -14.31 -4.55
CA ALA A 360 0.52 -14.50 -5.81
C ALA A 360 -0.34 -15.23 -6.86
N SER A 361 -1.16 -16.19 -6.43
CA SER A 361 -2.08 -16.92 -7.30
C SER A 361 -3.25 -16.03 -7.76
N TYR A 362 -3.82 -15.25 -6.83
CA TYR A 362 -4.89 -14.30 -7.13
C TYR A 362 -4.45 -13.25 -8.15
N ILE A 363 -3.27 -12.65 -7.98
CA ILE A 363 -2.75 -11.66 -8.94
C ILE A 363 -2.57 -12.30 -10.32
N ALA A 364 -2.04 -13.52 -10.40
CA ALA A 364 -1.85 -14.23 -11.66
C ALA A 364 -3.17 -14.58 -12.38
N SER A 365 -4.23 -14.89 -11.64
CA SER A 365 -5.50 -15.35 -12.20
C SER A 365 -6.61 -14.29 -12.17
N ARG A 366 -6.30 -13.02 -11.86
CA ARG A 366 -7.32 -11.99 -11.73
C ARG A 366 -7.93 -11.66 -13.09
N ASN A 367 -9.20 -11.32 -13.04
CA ASN A 367 -10.02 -11.01 -14.21
C ASN A 367 -10.41 -9.52 -14.27
N ASN A 368 -9.96 -8.70 -13.32
CA ASN A 368 -10.24 -7.28 -13.23
C ASN A 368 -9.24 -6.54 -12.33
#